data_AF-A0A7U7CVQ5-F1
#
_entry.id   AF-A0A7U7CVQ5-F1
#
_cell.length_a   1.000
_cell.length_b   1.000
_cell.length_c   1.000
_cell.angle_alpha   90.00
_cell.angle_beta   90.00
_cell.angle_gamma   90.00
#
_symmetry.space_group_name_H-M   'P 1'
#
loop_
_entity.id
_entity.type
_entity.pdbx_description
1 polymer ?
#
loop_
_entity_poly.entity_id
_entity_poly.type
_entity_poly.pdbx_seq_one_letter_code
_entity_poly.pdbx_strand_id
1 'polypeptide(L)'
;MENSVENKIAFMAQYYGQNVLRSYFPEQKGLSKIGGMCFHIQHLLKNGYLELKRLPDLTDKDALKIAGILKWNHYTNEGKIKQVKNFIDSYLDYHSTNISPNEYFEVLDYLRSNGYAVPYKGLTVEQQVDYLWIKIS
;
A
#
# COMPACT_ATOMS: atom_id res chain seq x y z
N MET A 1 -16.95 -0.39 3.88
CA MET A 1 -16.65 -1.72 4.47
C MET A 1 -16.60 -1.59 5.99
N GLU A 2 -17.06 -2.60 6.72
CA GLU A 2 -17.11 -2.57 8.20
C GLU A 2 -15.78 -3.01 8.84
N ASN A 3 -15.50 -2.51 10.06
CA ASN A 3 -14.33 -2.92 10.85
C ASN A 3 -14.57 -4.28 11.52
N SER A 4 -14.36 -5.37 10.78
CA SER A 4 -14.45 -6.74 11.29
C SER A 4 -13.10 -7.46 11.26
N VAL A 5 -12.97 -8.53 12.04
CA VAL A 5 -11.77 -9.37 12.07
C VAL A 5 -11.52 -10.00 10.70
N GLU A 6 -12.56 -10.48 10.03
CA GLU A 6 -12.51 -11.09 8.70
C GLU A 6 -12.00 -10.10 7.65
N ASN A 7 -12.51 -8.86 7.69
CA ASN A 7 -12.08 -7.81 6.76
C ASN A 7 -10.62 -7.39 7.03
N LYS A 8 -10.21 -7.30 8.30
CA LYS A 8 -8.81 -7.03 8.67
C LYS A 8 -7.89 -8.16 8.22
N ILE A 9 -8.30 -9.43 8.35
CA ILE A 9 -7.55 -10.59 7.84
C ILE A 9 -7.40 -10.47 6.32
N ALA A 10 -8.50 -10.23 5.60
CA ALA A 10 -8.50 -10.10 4.15
C ALA A 10 -7.63 -8.93 3.66
N PHE A 11 -7.58 -7.83 4.43
CA PHE A 11 -6.68 -6.72 4.19
C PHE A 11 -5.21 -7.15 4.35
N MET A 12 -4.86 -7.72 5.51
CA MET A 12 -3.50 -8.15 5.85
C MET A 12 -2.95 -9.22 4.89
N ALA A 13 -3.82 -10.08 4.37
CA ALA A 13 -3.46 -11.13 3.41
C ALA A 13 -2.89 -10.58 2.10
N GLN A 14 -3.22 -9.33 1.71
CA GLN A 14 -2.61 -8.68 0.53
C GLN A 14 -1.11 -8.48 0.66
N TYR A 15 -0.60 -8.45 1.89
CA TYR A 15 0.82 -8.28 2.17
C TYR A 15 1.52 -9.61 2.46
N TYR A 16 0.83 -10.75 2.29
CA TYR A 16 1.42 -12.07 2.53
C TYR A 16 2.67 -12.27 1.68
N GLY A 17 3.76 -12.65 2.34
CA GLY A 17 5.06 -12.83 1.70
C GLY A 17 5.86 -11.55 1.48
N GLN A 18 5.33 -10.36 1.80
CA GLN A 18 5.99 -9.07 1.61
C GLN A 18 6.74 -8.62 2.88
N ASN A 19 7.82 -7.85 2.70
CA ASN A 19 8.61 -7.27 3.78
C ASN A 19 8.04 -5.91 4.18
N VAL A 20 7.04 -5.91 5.05
CA VAL A 20 6.37 -4.70 5.53
C VAL A 20 6.67 -4.52 7.02
N LEU A 21 6.70 -3.27 7.49
CA LEU A 21 6.80 -3.01 8.92
C LEU A 21 5.48 -3.43 9.55
N ARG A 22 5.56 -4.20 10.63
CA ARG A 22 4.41 -4.56 11.43
C ARG A 22 4.74 -4.33 12.88
N SER A 23 3.73 -3.92 13.64
CA SER A 23 3.83 -3.86 15.08
C SER A 23 2.67 -4.65 15.68
N TYR A 24 3.00 -5.59 16.55
CA TYR A 24 2.06 -6.18 17.51
C TYR A 24 2.52 -5.97 18.96
N PHE A 25 3.76 -5.48 19.14
CA PHE A 25 4.33 -5.05 20.41
C PHE A 25 4.97 -3.66 20.24
N PRO A 26 4.82 -2.74 21.23
CA PRO A 26 5.39 -1.39 21.17
C PRO A 26 6.89 -1.35 20.88
N GLU A 27 7.60 -2.42 21.21
CA GLU A 27 9.06 -2.51 21.13
C GLU A 27 9.58 -3.01 19.77
N GLN A 28 8.69 -3.50 18.89
CA GLN A 28 9.09 -4.03 17.60
C GLN A 28 9.33 -2.89 16.60
N LYS A 29 10.59 -2.67 16.24
CA LYS A 29 11.03 -1.55 15.37
C LYS A 29 11.50 -1.99 13.96
N GLY A 30 11.27 -3.25 13.58
CA GLY A 30 11.90 -3.86 12.40
C GLY A 30 10.94 -4.38 11.33
N LEU A 31 11.33 -4.25 10.05
CA LEU A 31 10.63 -4.85 8.91
C LEU A 31 10.57 -6.37 9.12
N SER A 32 9.37 -6.94 9.09
CA SER A 32 9.19 -8.38 9.29
C SER A 32 8.24 -8.94 8.25
N LYS A 33 8.72 -9.91 7.47
CA LYS A 33 7.92 -10.59 6.44
C LYS A 33 6.58 -11.07 6.99
N ILE A 34 5.48 -10.61 6.40
CA ILE A 34 4.15 -11.13 6.74
C ILE A 34 4.08 -12.57 6.24
N GLY A 35 3.82 -13.52 7.12
CA GLY A 35 3.81 -14.95 6.79
C GLY A 35 2.90 -15.74 7.71
N GLY A 36 2.85 -17.07 7.55
CA GLY A 36 1.90 -17.93 8.27
C GLY A 36 1.88 -17.71 9.79
N MET A 37 3.04 -17.46 10.41
CA MET A 37 3.13 -17.18 11.85
C MET A 37 2.39 -15.90 12.28
N CYS A 38 2.25 -14.90 11.41
CA CYS A 38 1.49 -13.68 11.70
C CYS A 38 -0.01 -13.94 11.89
N PHE A 39 -0.53 -14.90 11.12
CA PHE A 39 -1.93 -15.28 11.14
C PHE A 39 -2.20 -16.35 12.19
N HIS A 40 -1.24 -17.26 12.43
CA HIS A 40 -1.39 -18.33 13.41
C HIS A 40 -1.55 -17.84 14.85
N ILE A 41 -0.83 -16.79 15.25
CA ILE A 41 -0.84 -16.35 16.65
C ILE A 41 -1.95 -15.30 16.92
N GLN A 42 -2.74 -14.92 15.89
CA GLN A 42 -3.81 -13.90 15.95
C GLN A 42 -3.42 -12.53 16.54
N HIS A 43 -2.22 -12.32 17.07
CA HIS A 43 -1.82 -11.06 17.71
C HIS A 43 -1.81 -9.88 16.75
N LEU A 44 -1.35 -10.09 15.51
CA LEU A 44 -1.42 -9.06 14.47
C LEU A 44 -2.88 -8.70 14.14
N LEU A 45 -3.78 -9.69 14.19
CA LEU A 45 -5.19 -9.50 13.85
C LEU A 45 -5.94 -8.76 14.96
N LYS A 46 -5.66 -9.09 16.23
CA LYS A 46 -6.32 -8.49 17.38
C LYS A 46 -5.75 -7.13 17.77
N ASN A 47 -4.42 -7.04 17.88
CA ASN A 47 -3.75 -5.90 18.50
C ASN A 47 -2.74 -5.20 17.59
N GLY A 48 -2.43 -5.78 16.45
CA GLY A 48 -1.39 -5.27 15.58
C GLY A 48 -1.90 -4.44 14.41
N TYR A 49 -0.96 -3.79 13.75
CA TYR A 49 -1.17 -2.95 12.56
C TYR A 49 0.06 -3.04 11.64
N LEU A 50 -0.10 -2.64 10.39
CA LEU A 50 1.03 -2.42 9.47
C LEU A 50 1.51 -0.98 9.57
N GLU A 51 2.81 -0.75 9.63
CA GLU A 51 3.37 0.60 9.48
C GLU A 51 3.68 0.82 8.00
N LEU A 52 3.00 1.80 7.41
CA LEU A 52 3.05 2.10 5.99
C LEU A 52 3.36 3.57 5.76
N LYS A 53 4.08 3.87 4.68
CA LYS A 53 4.35 5.24 4.20
C LYS A 53 3.11 5.83 3.54
N ARG A 54 3.00 7.16 3.56
CA ARG A 54 1.96 7.85 2.78
C ARG A 54 2.35 7.89 1.31
N LEU A 55 1.35 7.89 0.43
CA LEU A 55 1.55 8.08 -1.00
C LEU A 55 2.25 9.41 -1.34
N PRO A 56 1.97 10.55 -0.68
CA PRO A 56 2.74 11.78 -0.88
C PRO A 56 4.24 11.66 -0.59
N ASP A 57 4.67 10.69 0.22
CA ASP A 57 6.08 10.45 0.52
C ASP A 57 6.79 9.61 -0.57
N LEU A 58 6.12 9.37 -1.71
CA LEU A 58 6.66 8.66 -2.87
C LEU A 58 7.93 9.35 -3.39
N THR A 59 9.04 8.62 -3.40
CA THR A 59 10.31 9.13 -3.90
C THR A 59 10.30 9.25 -5.43
N ASP A 60 11.15 10.12 -5.97
CA ASP A 60 11.32 10.23 -7.43
C ASP A 60 11.80 8.92 -8.06
N LYS A 61 12.59 8.12 -7.33
CA LYS A 61 13.00 6.77 -7.74
C LYS A 61 11.79 5.83 -7.89
N ASP A 62 10.89 5.86 -6.91
CA ASP A 62 9.66 5.07 -6.95
C ASP A 62 8.74 5.53 -8.09
N ALA A 63 8.63 6.84 -8.29
CA ALA A 63 7.86 7.41 -9.39
C ALA A 63 8.40 6.95 -10.76
N LEU A 64 9.71 6.94 -10.96
CA LEU A 64 10.32 6.44 -12.20
C LEU A 64 10.08 4.94 -12.39
N LYS A 65 10.08 4.15 -11.31
CA LYS A 65 9.78 2.71 -11.38
C LYS A 65 8.33 2.46 -11.79
N ILE A 66 7.38 3.20 -11.20
CA ILE A 66 5.95 3.16 -11.57
C ILE A 66 5.76 3.59 -13.03
N ALA A 67 6.41 4.67 -13.48
CA ALA A 67 6.35 5.11 -14.87
C ALA A 67 6.85 4.03 -15.85
N GLY A 68 7.84 3.21 -15.43
CA GLY A 68 8.30 2.05 -16.17
C GLY A 68 7.24 0.95 -16.30
N ILE A 69 6.52 0.65 -15.21
CA ILE A 69 5.37 -0.29 -15.20
C ILE A 69 4.29 0.20 -16.18
N LEU A 70 3.98 1.50 -16.15
CA LEU A 70 3.01 2.15 -17.02
C LEU A 70 3.50 2.36 -18.47
N LYS A 71 4.72 1.92 -18.80
CA LYS A 71 5.35 2.05 -20.14
C LYS A 71 5.37 3.47 -20.69
N TRP A 72 5.47 4.47 -19.80
CA TRP A 72 5.51 5.90 -20.13
C TRP A 72 6.88 6.36 -20.65
N ASN A 73 7.44 5.57 -21.58
CA ASN A 73 8.82 5.72 -22.04
C ASN A 73 9.04 6.97 -22.89
N HIS A 74 7.99 7.56 -23.44
CA HIS A 74 8.04 8.76 -24.29
C HIS A 74 8.22 10.07 -23.51
N TYR A 75 8.06 10.08 -22.18
CA TYR A 75 8.30 11.27 -21.36
C TYR A 75 9.75 11.37 -20.88
N THR A 76 10.20 12.60 -20.62
CA THR A 76 11.41 12.87 -19.82
C THR A 76 11.25 12.36 -18.39
N ASN A 77 12.35 12.18 -17.65
CA ASN A 77 12.27 11.73 -16.25
C ASN A 77 11.44 12.68 -15.37
N GLU A 78 11.63 13.99 -15.52
CA GLU A 78 10.81 15.00 -14.82
C GLU A 78 9.33 14.89 -15.20
N GLY A 79 9.03 14.70 -16.48
CA GLY A 79 7.68 14.46 -16.97
C GLY A 79 7.05 13.20 -16.38
N LYS A 80 7.80 12.09 -16.32
CA LYS A 80 7.37 10.83 -15.70
C LYS A 80 7.02 11.03 -14.23
N ILE A 81 7.91 11.67 -13.46
CA ILE A 81 7.71 11.90 -12.02
C ILE A 81 6.44 12.73 -11.80
N LYS A 82 6.27 13.83 -12.53
CA LYS A 82 5.09 14.68 -12.43
C LYS A 82 3.81 13.94 -12.79
N GLN A 83 3.82 13.17 -13.88
CA GLN A 83 2.65 12.40 -14.31
C GLN A 83 2.28 11.31 -13.29
N VAL A 84 3.27 10.65 -12.68
CA VAL A 84 2.99 9.62 -11.66
C VAL A 84 2.41 10.26 -10.40
N LYS A 85 2.94 11.39 -9.93
CA LYS A 85 2.37 12.09 -8.76
C LYS A 85 0.92 12.51 -9.03
N ASN A 86 0.65 13.12 -10.18
CA ASN A 86 -0.72 13.46 -10.60
C ASN A 86 -1.62 12.23 -10.70
N PHE A 87 -1.11 11.13 -11.26
CA PHE A 87 -1.83 9.87 -11.35
C PHE A 87 -2.19 9.35 -9.96
N ILE A 88 -1.25 9.30 -9.02
CA ILE A 88 -1.46 8.86 -7.64
C ILE A 88 -2.44 9.77 -6.89
N ASP A 89 -2.38 11.07 -7.11
CA ASP A 89 -3.36 12.01 -6.53
C ASP A 89 -4.77 11.73 -7.06
N SER A 90 -4.90 11.58 -8.39
CA SER A 90 -6.20 11.27 -9.03
C SER A 90 -6.72 9.85 -8.72
N TYR A 91 -5.82 8.93 -8.38
CA TYR A 91 -6.10 7.53 -8.07
C TYR A 91 -6.96 7.38 -6.81
N LEU A 92 -6.79 8.30 -5.85
CA LEU A 92 -7.59 8.34 -4.63
C LEU A 92 -9.05 8.75 -4.89
N ASP A 93 -9.31 9.44 -5.99
CA ASP A 93 -10.63 10.00 -6.33
C ASP A 93 -11.48 9.09 -7.22
N TYR A 94 -11.10 7.82 -7.41
CA TYR A 94 -11.88 6.81 -8.16
C TYR A 94 -12.21 7.22 -9.62
N HIS A 95 -11.42 8.10 -10.21
CA HIS A 95 -11.64 8.53 -11.59
C HIS A 95 -11.16 7.49 -12.60
N SER A 96 -11.84 7.41 -13.75
CA SER A 96 -11.46 6.52 -14.85
C SER A 96 -10.07 6.89 -15.35
N THR A 97 -9.13 5.96 -15.27
CA THR A 97 -7.78 6.12 -15.80
C THR A 97 -7.65 5.36 -17.12
N ASN A 98 -6.80 5.84 -18.03
CA ASN A 98 -6.53 5.16 -19.30
C ASN A 98 -5.50 4.02 -19.16
N ILE A 99 -5.20 3.56 -17.93
CA ILE A 99 -4.26 2.47 -17.70
C ILE A 99 -4.99 1.13 -17.79
N SER A 100 -4.30 0.10 -18.30
CA SER A 100 -4.89 -1.23 -18.35
C SER A 100 -5.08 -1.81 -16.94
N PRO A 101 -6.04 -2.74 -16.74
CA PRO A 101 -6.19 -3.43 -15.46
C PRO A 101 -4.91 -4.13 -14.97
N ASN A 102 -4.10 -4.67 -15.88
CA ASN A 102 -2.85 -5.34 -15.53
C ASN A 102 -1.81 -4.34 -15.00
N GLU A 103 -1.62 -3.22 -15.69
CA GLU A 103 -0.73 -2.14 -15.23
C GLU A 103 -1.18 -1.58 -13.87
N TYR A 104 -2.50 -1.47 -13.67
CA TYR A 104 -3.08 -1.11 -12.39
C TYR A 104 -2.67 -2.07 -11.25
N PHE A 105 -2.80 -3.39 -11.48
CA PHE A 105 -2.41 -4.38 -10.46
C PHE A 105 -0.90 -4.36 -10.20
N GLU A 106 -0.07 -4.22 -11.24
CA GLU A 106 1.38 -4.14 -11.08
C GLU A 106 1.82 -2.91 -10.27
N VAL A 107 1.19 -1.75 -10.49
CA VAL A 107 1.45 -0.54 -9.68
C VAL A 107 1.02 -0.75 -8.22
N LEU A 108 -0.14 -1.35 -7.99
CA LEU A 108 -0.60 -1.66 -6.63
C LEU A 108 0.34 -2.62 -5.90
N ASP A 109 0.78 -3.68 -6.56
CA ASP A 109 1.70 -4.65 -5.98
C ASP A 109 3.07 -4.01 -5.71
N TYR A 110 3.52 -3.11 -6.59
CA TYR A 110 4.71 -2.30 -6.33
C TYR A 110 4.55 -1.43 -5.07
N LEU A 111 3.46 -0.66 -4.98
CA LEU A 111 3.22 0.22 -3.83
C LEU A 111 3.17 -0.56 -2.52
N ARG A 112 2.41 -1.66 -2.47
CA ARG A 112 2.29 -2.52 -1.28
C ARG A 112 3.61 -3.15 -0.88
N SER A 113 4.35 -3.70 -1.84
CA SER A 113 5.65 -4.35 -1.58
C SER A 113 6.72 -3.38 -1.10
N ASN A 114 6.57 -2.08 -1.39
CA ASN A 114 7.43 -1.00 -0.90
C ASN A 114 6.88 -0.29 0.36
N GLY A 115 5.81 -0.83 0.93
CA GLY A 115 5.24 -0.37 2.20
C GLY A 115 4.45 0.94 2.08
N TYR A 116 3.86 1.25 0.93
CA TYR A 116 2.96 2.40 0.80
C TYR A 116 1.51 2.00 1.17
N ALA A 117 0.82 2.90 1.86
CA ALA A 117 -0.60 2.77 2.16
C ALA A 117 -1.44 3.04 0.90
N VAL A 118 -2.39 2.16 0.60
CA VAL A 118 -3.29 2.30 -0.55
C VAL A 118 -4.74 2.04 -0.13
N PRO A 119 -5.74 2.63 -0.79
CA PRO A 119 -7.15 2.31 -0.54
C PRO A 119 -7.45 0.81 -0.68
N TYR A 120 -8.42 0.32 0.09
CA TYR A 120 -8.80 -1.10 0.07
C TYR A 120 -10.32 -1.29 0.12
N LYS A 121 -10.89 -1.88 -0.95
CA LYS A 121 -12.31 -2.24 -1.04
C LYS A 121 -13.27 -1.12 -0.56
N GLY A 122 -13.01 0.10 -1.04
CA GLY A 122 -13.79 1.29 -0.69
C GLY A 122 -13.47 1.91 0.67
N LEU A 123 -12.38 1.49 1.34
CA LEU A 123 -11.82 2.18 2.50
C LEU A 123 -10.72 3.14 2.07
N THR A 124 -10.81 4.39 2.49
CA THR A 124 -9.73 5.36 2.38
C THR A 124 -8.57 4.98 3.30
N VAL A 125 -7.40 5.58 3.10
CA VAL A 125 -6.24 5.35 3.98
C VAL A 125 -6.55 5.82 5.40
N GLU A 126 -7.26 6.93 5.54
CA GLU A 126 -7.69 7.51 6.82
C GLU A 126 -8.59 6.54 7.57
N GLN A 127 -9.58 5.94 6.90
CA GLN A 127 -10.43 4.92 7.51
C GLN A 127 -9.65 3.68 7.96
N GLN A 128 -8.62 3.28 7.20
CA GLN A 128 -7.75 2.16 7.59
C GLN A 128 -6.90 2.50 8.83
N VAL A 129 -6.50 3.76 9.00
CA VAL A 129 -5.83 4.26 10.21
C VAL A 129 -6.79 4.28 11.40
N ASP A 130 -8.00 4.81 11.22
CA ASP A 130 -9.04 4.87 12.26
C ASP A 130 -9.42 3.47 12.75
N TYR A 131 -9.42 2.48 11.87
CA TYR A 131 -9.68 1.08 12.22
C TYR A 131 -8.48 0.37 12.87
N LEU A 132 -7.33 1.04 13.01
CA LEU A 132 -6.06 0.47 13.49
C LEU A 132 -5.65 -0.76 12.67
N TRP A 133 -5.87 -0.72 11.35
CA TRP A 133 -5.34 -1.72 10.43
C TRP A 133 -3.94 -1.33 9.98
N ILE A 134 -3.72 -0.02 9.82
CA ILE A 134 -2.43 0.56 9.49
C ILE A 134 -2.10 1.71 10.43
N LYS A 135 -0.83 2.06 10.49
CA LYS A 135 -0.29 3.28 11.08
C LYS A 135 0.63 3.91 10.06
N ILE A 136 0.54 5.22 9.92
CA ILE A 136 1.41 5.95 9.00
C ILE A 136 2.77 6.19 9.64
N SER A 137 3.84 5.87 8.90
CA SER A 137 5.25 6.09 9.30
C SER A 137 5.82 7.36 8.69
#